data_AF-A0A661XYA5-F1
#
_entry.id   AF-A0A661XYA5-F1
#
_cell.length_a   1.000
_cell.length_b   1.000
_cell.length_c   1.000
_cell.angle_alpha   90.00
_cell.angle_beta   90.00
_cell.angle_gamma   90.00
#
_symmetry.space_group_name_H-M   'P 1'
#
loop_
_entity.id
_entity.type
_entity.pdbx_description
1 polymer ?
#
loop_
_entity_poly.entity_id
_entity_poly.type
_entity_poly.pdbx_seq_one_letter_code
_entity_poly.pdbx_strand_id
1 'polypeptide(L)'
;VFSAGQALLAAKAGATYVSPFIGRLDDISYDGVELIEQIRLIYDNYFYETQILAASIRHTMHIIKCAEVGADVMTGPLSSINGLLKHPLTDNGLAQFLADYNKGN
;
A
#
# COMPACT_ATOMS: atom_id res chain seq x y z
N VAL A 1 -10.43 -8.06 7.12
CA VAL A 1 -10.18 -9.51 6.98
C VAL A 1 -8.71 -9.81 7.24
N PHE A 2 -8.37 -11.06 7.55
CA PHE A 2 -7.02 -11.53 7.93
C PHE A 2 -6.59 -12.79 7.18
N SER A 3 -7.38 -13.28 6.22
CA SER A 3 -7.01 -14.42 5.38
C SER A 3 -7.70 -14.34 4.01
N ALA A 4 -7.13 -15.00 3.00
CA ALA A 4 -7.72 -15.02 1.66
C ALA A 4 -9.08 -15.74 1.63
N GLY A 5 -9.30 -16.74 2.48
CA GLY A 5 -10.61 -17.40 2.60
C GLY A 5 -11.73 -16.42 3.02
N GLN A 6 -11.43 -15.50 3.94
CA GLN A 6 -12.37 -14.44 4.33
C GLN A 6 -12.63 -13.46 3.18
N ALA A 7 -11.58 -13.09 2.44
CA ALA A 7 -11.72 -12.21 1.28
C ALA A 7 -12.51 -12.86 0.14
N LEU A 8 -12.33 -14.17 -0.09
CA LEU A 8 -13.08 -14.94 -1.07
C LEU A 8 -14.58 -14.96 -0.73
N LEU A 9 -14.94 -15.19 0.54
CA LEU A 9 -16.35 -15.15 0.96
C LEU A 9 -16.96 -13.77 0.76
N ALA A 10 -16.23 -12.69 1.08
CA ALA A 10 -16.69 -11.33 0.87
C ALA A 10 -16.97 -11.03 -0.62
N ALA A 11 -16.07 -11.47 -1.51
CA ALA A 11 -16.26 -11.30 -2.95
C ALA A 11 -17.49 -12.07 -3.47
N LYS A 12 -17.66 -13.32 -3.04
CA LYS A 12 -18.82 -14.14 -3.41
C LYS A 12 -20.14 -13.59 -2.89
N ALA A 13 -20.11 -12.83 -1.80
CA ALA A 13 -21.27 -12.11 -1.28
C ALA A 13 -21.57 -10.80 -2.04
N GLY A 14 -20.74 -10.41 -3.01
CA GLY A 14 -20.93 -9.20 -3.82
C GLY A 14 -20.46 -7.91 -3.13
N ALA A 15 -19.50 -7.99 -2.21
CA ALA A 15 -18.95 -6.80 -1.58
C ALA A 15 -18.25 -5.90 -2.61
N THR A 16 -18.46 -4.58 -2.54
CA THR A 16 -17.72 -3.61 -3.36
C THR A 16 -16.25 -3.54 -2.97
N TYR A 17 -15.96 -3.62 -1.67
CA TYR A 17 -14.61 -3.58 -1.12
C TYR A 17 -14.39 -4.71 -0.12
N VAL A 18 -13.17 -5.23 -0.11
CA VAL A 18 -12.64 -6.03 1.00
C VAL A 18 -11.47 -5.28 1.63
N SER A 19 -11.38 -5.26 2.96
CA SER A 19 -10.29 -4.56 3.65
C SER A 19 -9.43 -5.53 4.47
N PRO A 20 -8.28 -6.01 3.94
CA PRO A 20 -7.29 -6.76 4.69
C PRO A 20 -6.49 -5.83 5.62
N PHE A 21 -6.29 -6.22 6.89
CA PHE A 21 -5.64 -5.38 7.90
C PHE A 21 -4.16 -5.77 8.05
N ILE A 22 -3.31 -5.31 7.12
CA ILE A 22 -1.94 -5.83 6.97
C ILE A 22 -1.03 -5.47 8.15
N GLY A 23 -1.12 -4.24 8.64
CA GLY A 23 -0.32 -3.81 9.79
C GLY A 23 -0.71 -4.44 11.13
N ARG A 24 -1.77 -5.26 11.18
CA ARG A 24 -2.07 -6.11 12.35
C ARG A 24 -1.50 -7.53 12.19
N LEU A 25 -1.23 -7.95 10.95
CA LEU A 25 -0.53 -9.19 10.65
C LEU A 25 0.97 -9.01 10.93
N ASP A 26 1.53 -7.86 10.58
CA ASP A 26 2.94 -7.56 10.91
C ASP A 26 3.18 -7.53 12.42
N ASP A 27 2.19 -7.04 13.21
CA ASP A 27 2.23 -7.03 14.68
C ASP A 27 2.36 -8.45 15.28
N ILE A 28 2.04 -9.50 14.50
CA ILE A 28 2.16 -10.92 14.89
C ILE A 28 3.19 -11.69 14.03
N SER A 29 4.15 -10.96 13.44
CA SER A 29 5.25 -11.53 12.63
C SER A 29 4.81 -12.29 11.38
N TYR A 30 3.68 -11.90 10.79
CA TYR A 30 3.24 -12.38 9.48
C TYR A 30 3.37 -11.25 8.47
N ASP A 31 3.84 -11.52 7.25
CA ASP A 31 3.92 -10.49 6.20
C ASP A 31 2.51 -10.15 5.71
N GLY A 32 2.00 -9.00 6.12
CA GLY A 32 0.67 -8.56 5.72
C GLY A 32 0.54 -8.30 4.22
N VAL A 33 1.62 -8.01 3.50
CA VAL A 33 1.60 -7.79 2.04
C VAL A 33 1.37 -9.09 1.29
N GLU A 34 1.91 -10.21 1.77
CA GLU A 34 1.68 -11.55 1.20
C GLU A 34 0.19 -11.89 1.11
N LEU A 35 -0.60 -11.45 2.11
CA LEU A 35 -2.05 -11.62 2.08
C LEU A 35 -2.70 -10.83 0.93
N ILE A 36 -2.23 -9.62 0.65
CA ILE A 36 -2.76 -8.81 -0.46
C ILE A 36 -2.44 -9.50 -1.80
N GLU A 37 -1.21 -9.96 -1.98
CA GLU A 37 -0.78 -10.70 -3.18
C GLU A 37 -1.63 -11.95 -3.40
N GLN A 38 -1.86 -12.73 -2.35
CA GLN A 38 -2.72 -13.92 -2.42
C GLN A 38 -4.17 -13.57 -2.82
N ILE A 39 -4.73 -12.49 -2.23
CA ILE A 39 -6.09 -12.04 -2.57
C ILE A 39 -6.14 -11.56 -4.02
N ARG A 40 -5.14 -10.79 -4.47
CA ARG A 40 -5.05 -10.30 -5.85
C ARG A 40 -5.07 -11.44 -6.85
N LEU A 41 -4.19 -12.43 -6.66
CA LEU A 41 -4.14 -13.62 -7.50
C LEU A 41 -5.50 -14.33 -7.57
N ILE A 42 -6.18 -14.51 -6.43
CA ILE A 42 -7.51 -15.14 -6.39
C ILE A 42 -8.54 -14.29 -7.14
N TYR A 43 -8.55 -12.99 -6.91
CA TYR A 43 -9.52 -12.09 -7.53
C TYR A 43 -9.35 -12.03 -9.04
N ASP A 44 -8.11 -12.05 -9.53
CA ASP A 44 -7.80 -12.09 -10.95
C ASP A 44 -8.21 -13.42 -11.59
N ASN A 45 -7.95 -14.54 -10.91
CA ASN A 45 -8.32 -15.88 -11.41
C ASN A 45 -9.83 -16.07 -11.61
N TYR A 46 -10.64 -15.44 -10.75
CA TYR A 46 -12.10 -15.57 -10.78
C TYR A 46 -12.81 -14.34 -11.32
N PHE A 47 -12.07 -13.34 -11.80
CA PHE A 47 -12.61 -12.07 -12.30
C PHE A 47 -13.57 -11.39 -11.30
N TYR A 48 -13.23 -11.39 -10.01
CA TYR A 48 -14.03 -10.67 -9.03
C TYR A 48 -13.88 -9.16 -9.20
N GLU A 49 -15.01 -8.44 -9.19
CA GLU A 49 -15.06 -6.97 -9.24
C GLU A 49 -14.85 -6.33 -7.85
N THR A 50 -14.86 -7.12 -6.78
CA THR A 50 -14.56 -6.63 -5.43
C THR A 50 -13.15 -6.02 -5.41
N GLN A 51 -13.06 -4.78 -4.95
CA GLN A 51 -11.80 -4.06 -4.86
C GLN A 51 -11.07 -4.38 -3.55
N ILE A 52 -9.76 -4.56 -3.65
CA ILE A 52 -8.85 -4.77 -2.53
C ILE A 52 -8.48 -3.42 -1.94
N LEU A 53 -9.00 -3.13 -0.75
CA LEU A 53 -8.70 -1.94 0.03
C LEU A 53 -7.67 -2.30 1.11
N ALA A 54 -6.38 -2.18 0.80
CA ALA A 54 -5.29 -2.42 1.75
C ALA A 54 -5.42 -1.49 2.97
N ALA A 55 -5.73 -2.05 4.13
CA ALA A 55 -6.01 -1.31 5.35
C ALA A 55 -4.98 -1.60 6.45
N SER A 56 -4.99 -0.78 7.50
CA SER A 56 -3.97 -0.82 8.56
C SER A 56 -2.55 -0.56 8.02
N ILE A 57 -2.42 0.34 7.04
CA ILE A 57 -1.12 0.88 6.60
C ILE A 57 -0.42 1.56 7.78
N ARG A 58 0.87 1.26 8.00
CA ARG A 58 1.66 1.81 9.13
C ARG A 58 2.82 2.69 8.67
N HIS A 59 3.39 2.43 7.50
CA HIS A 59 4.55 3.16 6.98
C HIS A 59 4.54 3.22 5.45
N THR A 60 5.36 4.12 4.89
CA THR A 60 5.51 4.37 3.45
C THR A 60 5.69 3.08 2.65
N MET A 61 6.49 2.14 3.16
CA MET A 61 6.75 0.88 2.45
C MET A 61 5.53 -0.02 2.28
N HIS A 62 4.51 0.04 3.16
CA HIS A 62 3.26 -0.67 2.90
C HIS A 62 2.55 -0.12 1.67
N ILE A 63 2.55 1.21 1.49
CA ILE A 63 1.88 1.84 0.36
C ILE A 63 2.53 1.38 -0.94
N ILE A 64 3.87 1.43 -1.01
CA ILE A 64 4.63 0.98 -2.18
C ILE A 64 4.39 -0.50 -2.45
N LYS A 65 4.54 -1.35 -1.43
CA LYS A 65 4.36 -2.80 -1.56
C LYS A 65 2.94 -3.18 -1.97
N CYS A 66 1.91 -2.56 -1.39
CA CYS A 66 0.52 -2.79 -1.79
C CYS A 66 0.26 -2.37 -3.24
N ALA A 67 0.87 -1.27 -3.69
CA ALA A 67 0.77 -0.85 -5.09
C ALA A 67 1.47 -1.85 -6.03
N GLU A 68 2.66 -2.35 -5.65
CA GLU A 68 3.40 -3.38 -6.42
C GLU A 68 2.58 -4.66 -6.61
N VAL A 69 1.88 -5.12 -5.57
CA VAL A 69 1.06 -6.34 -5.62
C VAL A 69 -0.37 -6.10 -6.14
N GLY A 70 -0.69 -4.90 -6.62
CA GLY A 70 -1.95 -4.62 -7.31
C GLY A 70 -3.17 -4.42 -6.39
N ALA A 71 -2.99 -3.88 -5.18
CA ALA A 71 -4.13 -3.40 -4.39
C ALA A 71 -4.84 -2.25 -5.12
N ASP A 72 -6.18 -2.28 -5.17
CA ASP A 72 -6.98 -1.27 -5.87
C ASP A 72 -7.02 0.06 -5.10
N VAL A 73 -7.07 -0.02 -3.77
CA VAL A 73 -7.14 1.14 -2.85
C VAL A 73 -6.24 0.88 -1.64
N MET A 74 -5.69 1.94 -1.06
CA MET A 74 -5.09 1.90 0.28
C MET A 74 -5.83 2.84 1.23
N THR A 75 -5.88 2.51 2.52
CA THR A 75 -6.27 3.43 3.60
C THR A 75 -5.26 3.41 4.75
N GLY A 76 -4.87 4.59 5.21
CA GLY A 76 -3.75 4.75 6.14
C GLY A 76 -3.66 6.15 6.75
N PRO A 77 -2.78 6.33 7.74
CA PRO A 77 -2.56 7.63 8.36
C PRO A 77 -1.84 8.59 7.40
N LEU A 78 -2.12 9.89 7.56
CA LEU A 78 -1.50 10.97 6.77
C LEU A 78 0.04 10.95 6.85
N SER A 79 0.61 10.50 7.96
CA SER A 79 2.07 10.40 8.14
C SER A 79 2.72 9.44 7.14
N SER A 80 2.11 8.28 6.87
CA SER A 80 2.63 7.32 5.87
C SER A 80 2.56 7.90 4.46
N ILE A 81 1.51 8.66 4.15
CA ILE A 81 1.34 9.33 2.85
C ILE A 81 2.36 10.46 2.67
N ASN A 82 2.52 11.33 3.66
CA ASN A 82 3.52 12.40 3.63
C ASN A 82 4.95 11.86 3.56
N GLY A 83 5.19 10.64 4.02
CA GLY A 83 6.46 9.94 3.85
C GLY A 83 6.81 9.67 2.38
N LEU A 84 5.83 9.54 1.48
CA LEU A 84 6.06 9.34 0.04
C LEU A 84 6.64 10.59 -0.64
N LEU A 85 6.39 11.78 -0.07
CA LEU A 85 6.84 13.06 -0.63
C LEU A 85 8.31 13.37 -0.30
N LYS A 86 8.95 12.56 0.56
CA LYS A 86 10.27 12.84 1.11
C LYS A 86 11.31 11.86 0.59
N HIS A 87 12.42 12.39 0.08
CA HIS A 87 13.59 11.60 -0.26
C HIS A 87 14.86 12.43 -0.03
N PRO A 88 15.88 11.92 0.70
CA PRO A 88 17.05 12.71 1.07
C PRO A 88 17.83 13.24 -0.14
N LEU A 89 17.85 12.50 -1.25
CA LEU A 89 18.49 12.98 -2.47
C LEU A 89 17.70 14.11 -3.16
N THR A 90 16.37 14.18 -2.96
CA THR A 90 15.57 15.30 -3.46
C THR A 90 15.90 16.56 -2.67
N ASP A 91 16.00 16.46 -1.35
CA ASP A 91 16.37 17.59 -0.49
C ASP A 91 17.80 18.07 -0.79
N ASN A 92 18.75 17.14 -0.88
CA ASN A 92 20.14 17.45 -1.24
C ASN A 92 20.25 18.09 -2.64
N GLY A 93 19.51 17.55 -3.62
CA GLY A 93 19.47 18.09 -4.97
C GLY A 93 18.92 19.51 -5.01
N LEU A 94 17.82 19.77 -4.31
CA LEU A 94 17.23 21.11 -4.21
C LEU A 94 18.18 22.11 -3.56
N ALA A 95 18.85 21.72 -2.47
CA ALA A 95 19.84 22.57 -1.81
C ALA A 95 21.01 22.91 -2.74
N GLN A 96 21.51 21.93 -3.50
CA GLN A 96 22.57 22.13 -4.48
C GLN A 96 22.12 23.06 -5.61
N PHE A 97 20.93 22.86 -6.17
CA PHE A 97 20.38 23.73 -7.21
C PHE A 97 20.27 25.19 -6.77
N LEU A 98 19.80 25.44 -5.54
CA LEU A 98 19.71 26.79 -4.99
C LEU A 98 21.10 27.39 -4.74
N ALA A 99 22.06 26.60 -4.27
CA ALA A 99 23.44 27.06 -4.07
C ALA A 99 24.11 27.47 -5.39
N ASP A 100 23.91 26.69 -6.45
CA ASP A 100 24.50 26.96 -7.76
C ASP A 100 23.83 28.17 -8.43
N TYR A 101 22.50 28.32 -8.30
CA TYR A 101 21.79 29.52 -8.73
C TYR A 101 22.32 30.79 -8.05
N ASN A 102 22.56 30.75 -6.74
CA ASN A 102 23.05 31.89 -5.97
C ASN A 102 24.52 32.24 -6.25
N LYS A 103 25.34 31.28 -6.71
CA LYS A 103 26.74 31.51 -7.09
C LYS A 103 26.89 32.26 -8.42
N GLY A 104 25.81 32.35 -9.20
CA GLY A 104 25.84 32.81 -10.59
C GLY A 104 26.46 31.73 -11.48
N ASN A 105 25.70 31.01 -12.29
CA ASN A 105 25.21 31.54 -13.58
C ASN A 105 25.14 33.07 -13.68
#